data_AF-A0A8D5FEP4-F1
#
_entry.id   AF-A0A8D5FEP4-F1
#
_cell.length_a   1.000
_cell.length_b   1.000
_cell.length_c   1.000
_cell.angle_alpha   90.00
_cell.angle_beta   90.00
_cell.angle_gamma   90.00
#
_symmetry.space_group_name_H-M   'P 1'
#
loop_
_entity.id
_entity.type
_entity.pdbx_description
1 polymer ?
#
loop_
_entity_poly.entity_id
_entity_poly.type
_entity_poly.pdbx_seq_one_letter_code
_entity_poly.pdbx_strand_id
1 'polypeptide(L)'
;MKLIMDKKINIWRERIVSFTIGALCLFVVSLLMGAASDYQNSTLNYGRYQISSWATQLNRGSGAVGAFVLDTVSGETRTVYMRTYGDPGDTRVVKNNLKKSFSAMR
;
A
#
# COMPACT_ATOMS: atom_id res chain seq x y z
N MET A 1 28.75 -58.98 -21.79
CA MET A 1 27.76 -58.03 -22.34
C MET A 1 26.88 -57.39 -21.26
N LYS A 2 26.33 -58.16 -20.30
CA LYS A 2 25.51 -57.65 -19.17
C LYS A 2 26.17 -56.55 -18.31
N LEU A 3 27.44 -56.75 -17.93
CA LEU A 3 28.22 -55.80 -17.09
C LEU A 3 28.41 -54.39 -17.69
N ILE A 4 28.48 -54.27 -19.01
CA ILE A 4 28.63 -52.97 -19.70
C ILE A 4 27.30 -52.22 -19.70
N MET A 5 26.19 -52.97 -19.77
CA MET A 5 24.84 -52.45 -19.85
C MET A 5 24.40 -51.88 -18.49
N ASP A 6 24.69 -52.58 -17.39
CA ASP A 6 24.43 -52.11 -16.02
C ASP A 6 25.22 -50.85 -15.65
N LYS A 7 26.49 -50.76 -16.09
CA LYS A 7 27.33 -49.57 -15.84
C LYS A 7 26.77 -48.33 -16.55
N LYS A 8 26.23 -48.50 -17.75
CA LYS A 8 25.64 -47.40 -18.54
C LYS A 8 24.35 -46.87 -17.88
N ILE A 9 23.54 -47.76 -17.31
CA ILE A 9 22.29 -47.44 -16.61
C ILE A 9 22.57 -46.63 -15.33
N ASN A 10 23.58 -47.00 -14.55
CA ASN A 10 23.95 -46.26 -13.34
C ASN A 10 24.43 -44.83 -13.64
N ILE A 11 25.24 -44.64 -14.69
CA ILE A 11 25.71 -43.30 -15.09
C ILE A 11 24.54 -42.40 -15.52
N TRP A 12 23.57 -42.97 -16.25
CA TRP A 12 22.39 -42.23 -16.69
C TRP A 12 21.50 -41.81 -15.50
N ARG A 13 21.37 -42.69 -14.50
CA ARG A 13 20.63 -42.42 -13.28
C ARG A 13 21.26 -41.29 -12.47
N GLU A 14 22.59 -41.29 -12.29
CA GLU A 14 23.31 -40.22 -11.58
C GLU A 14 23.12 -38.85 -12.26
N ARG A 15 23.14 -38.80 -13.59
CA ARG A 15 22.91 -37.56 -14.34
C ARG A 15 21.51 -37.00 -14.15
N ILE A 16 20.50 -37.87 -14.16
CA ILE A 16 19.10 -37.47 -13.90
C ILE A 16 18.97 -36.96 -12.47
N VAL A 17 19.57 -37.64 -11.49
CA VAL A 17 19.52 -37.22 -10.08
C VAL A 17 20.19 -35.86 -9.87
N SER A 18 21.36 -35.62 -10.45
CA SER A 18 22.03 -34.32 -10.37
C SER A 18 21.22 -33.21 -11.04
N PHE A 19 20.58 -33.51 -12.17
CA PHE A 19 19.71 -32.57 -12.86
C PHE A 19 18.46 -32.22 -12.04
N THR A 20 17.79 -33.21 -11.45
CA THR A 20 16.58 -32.97 -10.64
C THR A 20 16.90 -32.21 -9.35
N ILE A 21 18.04 -32.49 -8.71
CA ILE A 21 18.51 -31.71 -7.54
C ILE A 21 18.77 -30.26 -7.93
N GLY A 22 19.45 -30.01 -9.06
CA GLY A 22 19.69 -28.66 -9.56
C GLY A 22 18.40 -27.90 -9.84
N ALA A 23 17.42 -28.54 -10.50
CA ALA A 23 16.11 -27.96 -10.76
C ALA A 23 15.33 -27.65 -9.47
N LEU A 24 15.42 -28.52 -8.47
CA LEU A 24 14.76 -28.33 -7.18
C LEU A 24 15.39 -27.17 -6.38
N CYS A 25 16.71 -27.02 -6.42
CA CYS A 25 17.38 -25.84 -5.85
C CYS A 25 16.93 -24.53 -6.51
N LEU A 26 16.86 -24.48 -7.84
CA LEU A 26 16.39 -23.30 -8.55
C LEU A 26 14.92 -22.99 -8.22
N PHE A 27 14.08 -24.01 -8.10
CA PHE A 27 12.68 -23.85 -7.72
C PHE A 27 12.53 -23.23 -6.32
N VAL A 28 13.33 -23.71 -5.35
CA VAL A 28 13.34 -23.17 -3.98
C VAL A 28 13.82 -21.71 -3.95
N VAL A 29 14.87 -21.37 -4.70
CA VAL A 29 15.36 -19.98 -4.80
C VAL A 29 14.29 -19.06 -5.39
N SER A 30 13.59 -19.50 -6.44
CA SER A 30 12.50 -18.72 -7.04
C SER A 30 11.33 -18.50 -6.08
N LEU A 31 10.97 -19.49 -5.26
CA LEU A 31 9.95 -19.33 -4.22
C LEU A 31 10.37 -18.33 -3.13
N LEU A 32 11.65 -18.31 -2.75
CA LEU A 32 12.19 -17.39 -1.75
C LEU A 32 12.32 -15.95 -2.25
N MET A 33 12.60 -15.74 -3.55
CA MET A 33 12.71 -14.39 -4.13
C MET A 33 11.38 -13.63 -4.10
N GLY A 34 10.23 -14.30 -4.24
CA GLY A 34 8.91 -13.67 -4.13
C GLY A 34 8.52 -13.25 -2.70
N ALA A 35 9.05 -13.92 -1.67
CA ALA A 35 8.76 -13.58 -0.28
C ALA A 35 9.47 -12.29 0.19
N ALA A 36 10.56 -11.90 -0.46
CA ALA A 36 11.31 -10.69 -0.11
C ALA A 36 10.65 -9.39 -0.62
N SER A 37 9.88 -9.45 -1.71
CA SER A 37 9.20 -8.26 -2.26
C SER A 37 8.07 -7.74 -1.38
N ASP A 38 7.45 -8.60 -0.57
CA ASP A 38 6.37 -8.19 0.34
C ASP A 38 6.89 -7.45 1.58
N TYR A 39 8.17 -7.64 1.94
CA TYR A 39 8.80 -6.94 3.07
C TYR A 39 9.12 -5.46 2.77
N GLN A 40 9.07 -5.06 1.50
CA GLN A 40 9.27 -3.67 1.08
C GLN A 40 8.00 -2.81 1.17
N ASN A 41 6.85 -3.38 1.54
CA ASN A 41 5.59 -2.65 1.68
C ASN A 41 5.45 -1.88 3.01
N SER A 42 6.53 -1.78 3.80
CA SER A 42 6.63 -0.86 4.93
C SER A 42 7.33 0.44 4.53
N THR A 43 7.27 0.83 3.26
CA THR A 43 7.68 2.18 2.87
C THR A 43 6.79 3.16 3.62
N LEU A 44 7.38 3.87 4.60
CA LEU A 44 6.81 5.08 5.13
C LEU A 44 6.45 5.95 3.92
N ASN A 45 5.15 6.08 3.69
CA ASN A 45 4.57 6.73 2.52
C ASN A 45 4.66 8.25 2.72
N TYR A 46 5.90 8.76 2.87
CA TYR A 46 6.21 10.17 3.02
C TYR A 46 5.66 10.90 1.79
N GLY A 47 4.61 11.71 1.99
CA GLY A 47 3.94 12.46 0.92
C GLY A 47 2.71 11.79 0.29
N ARG A 48 2.27 10.62 0.77
CA ARG A 48 1.02 10.01 0.30
C ARG A 48 -0.20 10.86 0.66
N TYR A 49 -0.24 11.36 1.88
CA TYR A 49 -1.34 12.20 2.35
C TYR A 49 -0.89 13.66 2.40
N GLN A 50 -1.52 14.49 1.57
CA GLN A 50 -1.32 15.93 1.57
C GLN A 50 -2.52 16.62 2.24
N ILE A 51 -2.25 17.58 3.11
CA ILE A 51 -3.29 18.30 3.86
C ILE A 51 -3.33 19.74 3.35
N SER A 52 -4.53 20.25 3.11
CA SER A 52 -4.74 21.66 2.81
C SER A 52 -5.91 22.22 3.59
N SER A 53 -5.78 23.48 3.98
CA SER A 53 -6.82 24.25 4.68
C SER A 53 -7.26 25.44 3.85
N TRP A 54 -8.53 25.79 3.96
CA TRP A 54 -9.13 26.93 3.28
C TRP A 54 -10.02 27.72 4.22
N ALA A 55 -10.20 28.99 3.89
CA ALA A 55 -11.11 29.90 4.56
C ALA A 55 -11.75 30.82 3.52
N THR A 56 -13.05 31.06 3.66
CA THR A 56 -13.79 32.00 2.82
C THR A 56 -14.72 32.85 3.66
N GLN A 57 -14.86 34.12 3.28
CA GLN A 57 -15.83 35.03 3.87
C GLN A 57 -17.12 34.97 3.05
N LEU A 58 -18.26 34.75 3.71
CA LEU A 58 -19.56 34.69 3.06
C LEU A 58 -20.25 36.06 3.09
N ASN A 59 -20.26 36.74 4.24
CA ASN A 59 -20.82 38.08 4.42
C ASN A 59 -20.00 38.92 5.41
N ARG A 60 -20.42 40.17 5.67
CA ARG A 60 -19.89 40.98 6.78
C ARG A 60 -20.16 40.27 8.11
N GLY A 61 -19.13 39.65 8.67
CA GLY A 61 -19.20 38.96 9.96
C GLY A 61 -19.47 37.45 9.89
N SER A 62 -19.58 36.83 8.71
CA SER A 62 -19.69 35.37 8.58
C SER A 62 -18.77 34.77 7.53
N GLY A 63 -18.40 33.52 7.73
CA GLY A 63 -17.53 32.78 6.82
C GLY A 63 -17.55 31.28 7.08
N ALA A 64 -16.75 30.57 6.30
CA ALA A 64 -16.55 29.14 6.42
C ALA A 64 -15.06 28.83 6.38
N VAL A 65 -14.65 27.87 7.21
CA VAL A 65 -13.28 27.32 7.20
C VAL A 65 -13.34 25.82 7.14
N GLY A 66 -12.34 25.22 6.50
CA GLY A 66 -12.25 23.78 6.41
C GLY A 66 -10.85 23.28 6.10
N ALA A 67 -10.71 21.97 6.19
CA ALA A 67 -9.50 21.25 5.82
C ALA A 67 -9.87 19.93 5.14
N PHE A 68 -9.05 19.52 4.20
CA PHE A 68 -9.17 18.24 3.51
C PHE A 68 -7.81 17.56 3.39
N VAL A 69 -7.85 16.24 3.22
CA VAL A 69 -6.68 15.42 2.88
C VAL A 69 -6.86 14.87 1.47
N LEU A 70 -5.79 14.92 0.69
CA LEU A 70 -5.65 14.26 -0.60
C LEU A 70 -4.76 13.03 -0.42
N ASP A 71 -5.21 11.86 -0.88
CA ASP A 71 -4.36 10.70 -1.11
C ASP A 71 -3.76 10.80 -2.51
N THR A 72 -2.47 11.10 -2.61
CA THR A 72 -1.76 11.32 -3.88
C THR A 72 -1.59 10.04 -4.71
N VAL A 73 -1.76 8.87 -4.10
CA VAL A 73 -1.70 7.57 -4.79
C VAL A 73 -3.01 7.23 -5.46
N SER A 74 -4.14 7.42 -4.76
CA SER A 74 -5.48 7.12 -5.30
C SER A 74 -6.14 8.31 -6.00
N GLY A 75 -5.66 9.53 -5.76
CA GLY A 75 -6.31 10.77 -6.19
C GLY A 75 -7.56 11.13 -5.37
N GLU A 76 -7.92 10.34 -4.35
CA GLU A 76 -9.10 10.61 -3.53
C GLU A 76 -8.88 11.82 -2.62
N THR A 77 -9.88 12.71 -2.56
CA THR A 77 -9.91 13.84 -1.62
C THR A 77 -11.02 13.65 -0.60
N ARG A 78 -10.70 13.81 0.69
CA ARG A 78 -11.66 13.69 1.78
C ARG A 78 -11.61 14.90 2.72
N THR A 79 -12.77 15.47 3.02
CA THR A 79 -12.89 16.59 3.97
C THR A 79 -12.71 16.07 5.40
N VAL A 80 -11.72 16.64 6.10
CA VAL A 80 -11.44 16.33 7.52
C VAL A 80 -12.38 17.11 8.41
N TYR A 81 -12.51 18.40 8.13
CA TYR A 81 -13.22 19.33 9.00
C TYR A 81 -13.79 20.46 8.19
N MET A 82 -14.99 20.90 8.55
CA MET A 82 -15.59 22.11 8.02
C MET A 82 -16.49 22.72 9.09
N ARG A 83 -16.31 24.02 9.35
CA ARG A 83 -17.21 24.80 10.18
C ARG A 83 -17.58 26.11 9.50
N THR A 84 -18.77 26.59 9.78
CA THR A 84 -19.15 27.98 9.55
C THR A 84 -18.96 28.77 10.83
N TYR A 85 -18.78 30.08 10.72
CA TYR A 85 -18.74 31.01 11.84
C TYR A 85 -19.50 32.29 11.46
N GLY A 86 -20.13 32.93 12.44
CA GLY A 86 -20.77 34.23 12.24
C GLY A 86 -21.88 34.56 13.24
N ASP A 87 -22.32 35.81 13.17
CA ASP A 87 -23.27 36.41 14.10
C ASP A 87 -24.75 36.17 13.68
N PRO A 88 -25.68 35.89 14.62
CA PRO A 88 -25.45 35.71 16.05
C PRO A 88 -25.49 34.25 16.48
N GLY A 89 -24.30 33.67 16.67
CA GLY A 89 -24.11 32.47 17.50
C GLY A 89 -23.86 31.16 16.76
N ASP A 90 -23.95 31.13 15.43
CA ASP A 90 -23.98 29.85 14.71
C ASP A 90 -22.59 29.42 14.22
N THR A 91 -21.73 29.07 15.18
CA THR A 91 -20.54 28.26 14.85
C THR A 91 -20.99 26.81 14.69
N ARG A 92 -21.43 26.45 13.48
CA ARG A 92 -21.89 25.10 13.19
C ARG A 92 -20.77 24.28 12.55
N VAL A 93 -20.45 23.16 13.18
CA VAL A 93 -19.60 22.14 12.56
C VAL A 93 -20.44 21.40 11.53
N VAL A 94 -20.12 21.60 10.25
CA VAL A 94 -20.83 20.96 9.13
C VAL A 94 -20.25 19.57 8.88
N LYS A 95 -18.94 19.39 9.08
CA LYS A 95 -18.26 18.11 8.89
C LYS A 95 -17.15 17.92 9.92
N ASN A 96 -17.12 16.75 10.56
CA ASN A 96 -16.11 16.39 11.55
C ASN A 96 -15.67 14.94 11.40
N ASN A 97 -14.51 14.76 10.78
CA ASN A 97 -13.79 13.51 10.66
C ASN A 97 -12.46 13.55 11.42
N LEU A 98 -12.31 14.47 12.39
CA LEU A 98 -11.15 14.48 13.27
C LEU A 98 -11.03 13.12 13.98
N LYS A 99 -9.78 12.66 14.14
CA LYS A 99 -9.42 11.36 14.74
C LYS A 99 -9.87 10.12 13.95
N LYS A 100 -10.45 10.28 12.75
CA LYS A 100 -10.74 9.15 11.87
C LYS A 100 -9.55 8.91 10.93
N SER A 101 -9.30 7.65 10.59
CA SER A 101 -8.39 7.28 9.51
C SER A 101 -8.96 7.76 8.17
N PHE A 102 -8.10 7.96 7.16
CA PHE A 102 -8.52 8.37 5.82
C PHE A 102 -9.64 7.46 5.26
N SER A 103 -9.49 6.14 5.40
CA SER A 103 -10.48 5.14 4.98
C SER A 103 -11.84 5.26 5.69
N ALA A 104 -11.86 5.74 6.92
CA ALA A 104 -13.07 5.88 7.73
C ALA A 104 -13.76 7.25 7.58
N MET A 105 -13.17 8.20 6.84
CA MET A 105 -13.80 9.49 6.56
C MET A 105 -14.92 9.30 5.53
N ARG A 106 -16.11 9.83 5.85
CA ARG A 106 -17.27 9.96 4.95
C ARG A 106 -17.50 11.43 4.67
#